data_AF-A0A3D0FLZ6-F1
#
_entry.id   AF-A0A3D0FLZ6-F1
#
_cell.length_a   1.000
_cell.length_b   1.000
_cell.length_c   1.000
_cell.angle_alpha   90.00
_cell.angle_beta   90.00
_cell.angle_gamma   90.00
#
_symmetry.space_group_name_H-M   'P 1'
#
loop_
_entity.id
_entity.type
_entity.pdbx_description
1 polymer ?
#
loop_
_entity_poly.entity_id
_entity_poly.type
_entity_poly.pdbx_seq_one_letter_code
_entity_poly.pdbx_strand_id
1 'polypeptide(L)' 'MTANASIVLYNTPQQLVSEAVDNLRQCPDIKEIYLIDNSPRGEAYMLNNVHYIHNRRNLGYGRA' A
#
# COMPACT_ATOMS: atom_id res chain seq x y z
N MET A 1 0.15 -7.15 -20.89
CA MET A 1 0.37 -5.72 -20.54
C MET A 1 0.47 -5.71 -19.04
N THR A 2 1.58 -5.27 -18.46
CA THR A 2 1.73 -5.28 -17.00
C THR A 2 1.36 -3.93 -16.40
N ALA A 3 0.84 -3.94 -15.18
CA ALA A 3 0.45 -2.75 -14.43
C ALA A 3 1.18 -2.69 -13.07
N ASN A 4 1.29 -1.47 -12.57
CA ASN A 4 1.69 -1.22 -11.18
C ASN A 4 0.43 -0.92 -10.38
N ALA A 5 0.37 -1.40 -9.14
CA ALA A 5 -0.73 -1.13 -8.22
C ALA A 5 -0.27 -0.19 -7.11
N SER A 6 -1.14 0.73 -6.72
CA SER A 6 -0.95 1.58 -5.54
C SER A 6 -2.10 1.38 -4.57
N ILE A 7 -1.78 1.19 -3.29
CA ILE A 7 -2.75 1.14 -2.20
C ILE A 7 -2.49 2.35 -1.31
N VAL A 8 -3.46 3.25 -1.21
CA VAL A 8 -3.38 4.42 -0.35
C VAL A 8 -4.05 4.12 0.98
N LEU A 9 -3.33 4.32 2.09
CA LEU A 9 -3.76 3.97 3.44
C LEU A 9 -3.99 5.21 4.30
N TYR A 10 -4.87 5.05 5.29
CA TYR A 10 -5.07 6.02 6.36
C TYR A 10 -5.59 5.31 7.62
N ASN A 11 -4.75 5.27 8.67
CA ASN A 11 -4.93 4.53 9.91
C ASN A 11 -5.43 3.10 9.67
N THR A 12 -4.81 2.38 8.72
CA THR A 12 -5.29 1.09 8.23
C THR A 12 -4.60 -0.07 8.96
N PRO A 13 -5.33 -1.02 9.56
CA PRO A 13 -4.73 -2.16 10.26
C PRO A 13 -3.91 -3.07 9.35
N GLN A 14 -2.80 -3.61 9.87
CA GLN A 14 -1.90 -4.57 9.19
C GLN A 14 -2.65 -5.70 8.49
N GLN A 15 -3.63 -6.32 9.16
CA GLN A 15 -4.36 -7.47 8.62
C GLN A 15 -5.03 -7.16 7.27
N LEU A 16 -5.73 -6.02 7.19
CA LEU A 16 -6.43 -5.62 5.96
C LEU A 16 -5.45 -5.30 4.83
N VAL A 17 -4.31 -4.71 5.17
CA VAL A 17 -3.27 -4.41 4.19
C VAL A 17 -2.65 -5.69 3.65
N SER A 18 -2.33 -6.66 4.52
CA SER A 18 -1.82 -7.97 4.11
C SER A 18 -2.79 -8.67 3.16
N GLU A 19 -4.07 -8.74 3.52
CA GLU A 19 -5.11 -9.37 2.68
C GLU A 19 -5.22 -8.70 1.30
N ALA A 20 -5.16 -7.36 1.24
CA ALA A 20 -5.20 -6.63 -0.03
C ALA A 20 -3.95 -6.90 -0.89
N VAL A 21 -2.76 -6.89 -0.29
CA VAL A 21 -1.50 -7.14 -0.98
C VAL A 21 -1.43 -8.59 -1.48
N ASP A 22 -1.85 -9.56 -0.69
CA ASP A 22 -1.84 -10.97 -1.08
C ASP A 22 -2.79 -11.25 -2.25
N ASN A 23 -3.96 -10.59 -2.29
CA ASN A 23 -4.86 -10.66 -3.43
C ASN A 23 -4.26 -10.03 -4.70
N LEU A 24 -3.61 -8.86 -4.59
CA LEU A 24 -2.97 -8.22 -5.74
C LEU A 24 -1.81 -9.04 -6.30
N ARG A 25 -1.05 -9.74 -5.45
CA ARG A 25 0.06 -10.62 -5.87
C ARG A 25 -0.39 -11.83 -6.67
N GLN A 26 -1.64 -12.26 -6.52
CA GLN A 26 -2.18 -13.36 -7.31
C GLN A 26 -2.49 -12.94 -8.75
N CYS A 27 -2.47 -11.63 -9.05
CA CYS A 27 -2.68 -11.12 -10.40
C CYS A 27 -1.35 -11.15 -11.18
N PRO A 28 -1.23 -11.96 -12.24
CA PRO A 28 0.02 -12.13 -12.98
C PRO A 28 0.46 -10.86 -13.74
N ASP A 29 -0.46 -9.92 -13.96
CA ASP A 29 -0.18 -8.66 -14.63
C ASP A 29 0.32 -7.57 -13.68
N ILE A 30 0.26 -7.76 -12.36
CA ILE A 30 0.77 -6.79 -11.38
C ILE A 30 2.27 -7.03 -11.15
N LYS A 31 3.08 -6.04 -11.55
CA LYS A 31 4.55 -6.11 -11.45
C LYS A 31 5.07 -5.56 -10.12
N GLU A 32 4.53 -4.41 -9.70
CA GLU A 32 4.98 -3.69 -8.51
C GLU A 32 3.77 -3.22 -7.70
N ILE A 33 3.91 -3.25 -6.38
CA ILE A 33 2.90 -2.77 -5.42
C ILE A 33 3.51 -1.64 -4.59
N TYR A 34 2.85 -0.49 -4.63
CA TYR A 34 3.20 0.70 -3.85
C TYR A 34 2.21 0.85 -2.71
N LEU A 35 2.72 0.91 -1.49
CA LEU A 35 1.93 1.13 -0.28
C LEU A 35 2.16 2.55 0.20
N ILE A 36 1.15 3.40 0.05
CA ILE A 36 1.24 4.85 0.32
C ILE A 36 0.47 5.16 1.58
N ASP A 37 1.16 5.33 2.70
CA ASP A 37 0.57 5.59 4.00
C ASP A 37 0.49 7.09 4.31
N ASN A 38 -0.73 7.61 4.33
CA ASN A 38 -1.04 8.99 4.68
C ASN A 38 -1.38 9.18 6.17
N SER A 39 -1.16 8.16 6.99
CA SER A 39 -1.42 8.21 8.43
C SER A 39 -0.47 9.16 9.15
N PRO A 40 -0.93 9.89 10.19
CA PRO A 40 -0.06 10.73 11.01
C PRO A 40 1.07 9.94 11.69
N ARG A 41 0.80 8.68 12.04
CA ARG A 41 1.77 7.71 12.54
C ARG A 41 1.84 6.55 11.57
N GLY A 42 3.04 6.10 11.23
CA GLY A 42 3.22 4.95 10.36
C GLY A 42 2.98 3.68 11.15
N GLU A 43 2.38 2.69 10.50
CA GLU A 43 2.33 1.34 11.03
C GLU A 43 3.58 0.56 10.59
N ALA A 44 3.97 -0.43 11.40
CA ALA A 44 5.06 -1.34 11.06
C ALA A 44 4.54 -2.46 10.15
N TYR A 45 4.23 -2.12 8.90
CA TYR A 45 3.71 -3.13 7.97
C TYR A 45 4.76 -4.19 7.66
N MET A 46 4.51 -5.44 8.06
CA MET A 46 5.41 -6.57 7.85
C MET A 46 5.15 -7.21 6.49
N LEU A 47 5.48 -6.49 5.41
CA LEU A 47 5.20 -6.89 4.03
C LEU A 47 6.50 -6.93 3.22
N ASN A 48 6.76 -8.06 2.57
CA ASN A 48 7.91 -8.21 1.67
C ASN A 48 7.58 -7.69 0.27
N ASN A 49 8.58 -7.28 -0.52
CA ASN A 49 8.41 -6.98 -1.95
C ASN A 49 7.31 -5.95 -2.26
N VAL A 50 7.12 -4.96 -1.39
CA VAL A 50 6.28 -3.79 -1.64
C VAL A 50 7.12 -2.52 -1.46
N HIS A 51 6.81 -1.48 -2.23
CA HIS A 51 7.41 -0.17 -2.05
C HIS A 51 6.60 0.62 -1.03
N TYR A 52 7.13 0.79 0.18
CA TYR A 52 6.44 1.52 1.25
C TYR A 52 6.82 3.00 1.29
N ILE A 53 5.82 3.88 1.27
CA ILE A 53 5.95 5.33 1.31
C ILE A 53 5.09 5.84 2.47
N HIS A 54 5.71 6.50 3.47
CA HIS A 54 4.98 7.08 4.60
C HIS A 54 5.03 8.61 4.56
N ASN A 55 3.89 9.24 4.32
CA ASN A 55 3.76 10.69 4.15
C ASN A 55 3.64 11.45 5.47
N ARG A 56 3.37 10.77 6.60
CA ARG A 56 3.24 11.37 7.95
C ARG A 56 2.15 12.44 8.11
N ARG A 57 1.28 12.58 7.11
CA ARG A 57 0.16 13.53 7.11
C ARG A 57 -0.91 13.08 6.12
N ASN A 58 -2.15 13.45 6.41
CA ASN A 58 -3.25 13.18 5.49
C ASN A 58 -3.14 14.07 4.24
N LEU A 59 -2.67 13.50 3.13
CA LEU A 59 -2.64 14.16 1.83
C LEU A 59 -3.95 13.99 1.03
N GLY A 60 -4.85 13.13 1.50
CA GLY A 60 -5.99 12.64 0.71
C GLY A 60 -5.56 11.73 -0.44
N TYR A 61 -6.52 11.09 -1.10
CA TYR A 61 -6.24 10.11 -2.17
C TYR A 61 -5.64 10.75 -3.43
N GLY A 62 -6.19 11.89 -3.89
CA GLY A 62 -5.82 12.49 -5.17
C GLY A 62 -4.43 13.16 -5.23
N ARG A 63 -3.75 13.28 -4.08
CA ARG A 63 -2.42 13.90 -3.98
C ARG A 63 -1.34 12.91 -3.51
N ALA A 64 -1.76 11.72 -3.09
CA ALA A 64 -0.90 10.68 -2.52
C ALA A 64 0.01 10.07 -3.58
#